data_AF-A0A1F4JVY4-F1
#
_entry.id   AF-A0A1F4JVY4-F1
#
_cell.length_a   1.000
_cell.length_b   1.000
_cell.length_c   1.000
_cell.angle_alpha   90.00
_cell.angle_beta   90.00
_cell.angle_gamma   90.00
#
_symmetry.space_group_name_H-M   'P 1'
#
loop_
_entity.id
_entity.type
_entity.pdbx_description
1 polymer ?
#
loop_
_entity_poly.entity_id
_entity_poly.type
_entity_poly.pdbx_seq_one_letter_code
_entity_poly.pdbx_strand_id
1 'polypeptide(L)'
;MSAQPPFLTDEEIREIVTPLQQPAAIVRWFRANGFPDCRVCPNGLPLITRAQFDAVSAGQAGQQSDSASDDLDLTAYLKKFGKSPKSKAHH
;
A
#
# COMPACT_ATOMS: atom_id res chain seq x y z
N MET A 1 -27.53 11.06 -13.20
CA MET A 1 -26.26 10.38 -12.94
C MET A 1 -25.44 11.30 -12.05
N SER A 2 -25.55 11.16 -10.73
CA SER A 2 -24.75 11.97 -9.80
C SER A 2 -23.30 11.52 -9.91
N ALA A 3 -22.41 12.38 -10.42
CA ALA A 3 -21.00 12.08 -10.49
C ALA A 3 -20.44 11.92 -9.08
N GLN A 4 -19.85 10.77 -8.78
CA GLN A 4 -19.16 10.58 -7.50
C GLN A 4 -18.01 11.58 -7.38
N PRO A 5 -17.74 12.10 -6.17
CA PRO A 5 -16.61 12.99 -5.96
C PRO A 5 -15.29 12.25 -6.26
N PRO A 6 -14.26 12.96 -6.75
CA PRO A 6 -12.97 12.36 -7.09
C PRO A 6 -12.17 11.90 -5.86
N PHE A 7 -12.67 12.16 -4.66
CA PHE A 7 -12.12 11.76 -3.37
C PHE A 7 -13.18 11.04 -2.53
N LEU A 8 -12.72 10.23 -1.57
CA LEU A 8 -13.61 9.65 -0.57
C LEU A 8 -14.17 10.73 0.33
N THR A 9 -15.47 10.68 0.59
CA THR A 9 -16.10 11.60 1.54
C THR A 9 -15.75 11.21 2.97
N ASP A 10 -15.92 12.16 3.89
CA ASP A 10 -15.72 11.93 5.32
C ASP A 10 -16.58 10.77 5.86
N GLU A 11 -17.79 10.60 5.33
CA GLU A 11 -18.71 9.53 5.66
C GLU A 11 -18.18 8.18 5.16
N GLU A 12 -17.75 8.10 3.90
CA GLU A 12 -17.17 6.88 3.32
C GLU A 12 -15.91 6.43 4.08
N ILE A 13 -15.06 7.39 4.44
CA ILE A 13 -13.86 7.12 5.25
C ILE A 13 -14.24 6.46 6.57
N ARG A 14 -15.29 6.95 7.24
CA ARG A 14 -15.76 6.41 8.53
C ARG A 14 -16.41 5.04 8.38
N GLU A 15 -17.17 4.83 7.31
CA GLU A 15 -17.77 3.53 7.01
C GLU A 15 -16.71 2.45 6.83
N ILE A 16 -15.66 2.74 6.04
CA ILE A 16 -14.54 1.81 5.77
C ILE A 16 -13.84 1.34 7.05
N VAL A 17 -13.68 2.24 8.02
CA VAL A 17 -12.87 2.01 9.22
C VAL A 17 -13.70 1.69 10.47
N THR A 18 -15.01 1.47 10.34
CA THR A 18 -15.89 1.12 11.45
C THR A 18 -15.30 -0.08 12.22
N PRO A 19 -15.17 -0.03 13.56
CA PRO A 19 -15.79 0.90 14.51
C PRO A 19 -14.91 2.09 14.94
N LEU A 20 -13.82 2.40 14.25
CA LEU A 20 -12.89 3.47 14.64
C LEU A 20 -13.55 4.85 14.57
N GLN A 21 -13.60 5.56 15.70
CA GLN A 21 -14.15 6.92 15.76
C GLN A 21 -13.08 8.02 15.90
N GLN A 22 -11.91 7.69 16.46
CA GLN A 22 -10.86 8.66 16.72
C GLN A 22 -10.13 9.03 15.41
N PRO A 23 -10.10 10.29 14.98
CA PRO A 23 -9.51 10.68 13.69
C PRO A 23 -8.05 10.25 13.54
N ALA A 24 -7.26 10.38 14.61
CA ALA A 24 -5.86 9.92 14.62
C ALA A 24 -5.74 8.39 14.45
N ALA A 25 -6.69 7.61 14.97
CA ALA A 25 -6.72 6.16 14.80
C ALA A 25 -7.09 5.79 13.36
N ILE A 26 -8.03 6.52 12.75
CA ILE A 26 -8.41 6.38 11.35
C ILE A 26 -7.19 6.62 10.45
N VAL A 27 -6.47 7.74 10.66
CA VAL A 27 -5.25 8.05 9.89
C VAL A 27 -4.19 6.96 10.06
N ARG A 28 -3.96 6.46 11.29
CA ARG A 28 -3.04 5.34 11.54
C ARG A 28 -3.44 4.08 10.79
N TRP A 29 -4.74 3.77 10.78
CA TRP A 29 -5.25 2.61 10.06
C TRP A 29 -4.98 2.73 8.56
N PHE A 30 -5.30 3.86 7.93
CA PHE A 30 -5.03 4.05 6.50
C PHE A 30 -3.53 3.95 6.16
N ARG A 31 -2.66 4.52 7.00
CA ARG A 31 -1.20 4.39 6.81
C ARG A 31 -0.72 2.95 6.87
N ALA A 32 -1.29 2.14 7.76
CA ALA A 32 -0.97 0.72 7.87
C ALA A 32 -1.55 -0.12 6.73
N ASN A 33 -2.64 0.33 6.09
CA ASN A 33 -3.37 -0.41 5.06
C ASN A 33 -3.08 0.10 3.63
N GLY A 34 -1.84 0.49 3.36
CA GLY A 34 -1.38 0.82 2.00
C GLY A 34 -1.45 2.31 1.61
N PHE A 35 -1.72 3.21 2.55
CA PHE A 35 -1.72 4.66 2.30
C PHE A 35 -0.65 5.39 3.16
N PRO A 36 0.66 5.09 3.00
CA PRO A 36 1.71 5.58 3.91
C PRO A 36 1.81 7.11 3.96
N ASP A 37 1.62 7.78 2.82
CA ASP A 37 1.76 9.23 2.67
C ASP A 37 0.41 9.95 2.62
N CYS A 38 -0.62 9.43 3.29
CA CYS A 38 -1.92 10.09 3.32
C CYS A 38 -1.83 11.48 3.98
N ARG A 39 -2.28 12.50 3.24
CA ARG A 39 -2.40 13.86 3.75
C ARG A 39 -3.57 13.94 4.71
N VAL A 40 -3.43 14.69 5.80
CA VAL A 40 -4.50 14.88 6.78
C VAL A 40 -5.15 16.23 6.53
N CYS A 41 -6.47 16.24 6.35
CA CYS A 41 -7.25 17.45 6.21
C CYS A 41 -7.41 18.17 7.57
N PRO A 42 -7.81 19.45 7.61
CA PRO A 42 -8.05 20.18 8.86
C PRO A 42 -9.12 19.56 9.77
N ASN A 43 -10.03 18.75 9.21
CA ASN A 43 -11.05 17.97 9.93
C ASN A 43 -10.47 16.73 10.64
N GLY A 44 -9.18 16.41 10.46
CA GLY A 44 -8.50 15.27 11.08
C GLY A 44 -8.63 13.94 10.32
N LEU A 45 -9.33 13.91 9.19
CA LEU A 45 -9.47 12.70 8.36
C LEU A 45 -8.43 12.66 7.23
N PRO A 46 -8.07 11.46 6.74
CA PRO A 46 -7.14 11.32 5.63
C PRO A 46 -7.80 11.75 4.31
N LEU A 47 -7.08 12.50 3.48
CA LEU A 47 -7.47 12.82 2.11
C LEU A 47 -7.05 11.71 1.18
N ILE A 48 -8.02 11.00 0.60
CA ILE A 48 -7.79 9.88 -0.31
C ILE A 48 -8.58 10.11 -1.59
N THR A 49 -7.89 10.08 -2.73
CA THR A 49 -8.55 10.12 -4.04
C THR A 49 -9.13 8.74 -4.35
N ARG A 50 -10.26 8.69 -5.07
CA ARG A 50 -10.83 7.39 -5.47
C ARG A 50 -9.86 6.58 -6.30
N ALA A 51 -9.14 7.22 -7.23
CA ALA A 51 -8.10 6.55 -8.02
C ALA A 51 -7.00 5.90 -7.15
N GLN A 52 -6.59 6.56 -6.06
CA GLN A 52 -5.62 5.98 -5.13
C GLN A 52 -6.24 4.82 -4.34
N PHE A 53 -7.49 4.97 -3.88
CA PHE A 53 -8.20 3.90 -3.18
C PHE A 53 -8.38 2.66 -4.07
N ASP A 54 -8.77 2.85 -5.33
CA ASP A 54 -8.95 1.77 -6.31
C ASP A 54 -7.62 1.08 -6.63
N ALA A 55 -6.53 1.85 -6.79
CA ALA A 55 -5.20 1.29 -7.03
C ALA A 55 -4.70 0.43 -5.87
N VAL A 56 -4.88 0.90 -4.62
CA VAL A 56 -4.51 0.13 -3.43
C VAL A 56 -5.42 -1.08 -3.27
N SER A 57 -6.73 -0.92 -3.46
CA SER A 57 -7.70 -2.03 -3.34
C SER A 57 -7.48 -3.12 -4.37
N ALA A 58 -7.16 -2.75 -5.62
CA ALA A 58 -6.81 -3.70 -6.68
C ALA A 58 -5.49 -4.42 -6.40
N GLY A 59 -4.50 -3.73 -5.80
CA GLY A 59 -3.23 -4.33 -5.38
C GLY A 59 -3.38 -5.27 -4.16
N GLN A 60 -4.26 -4.92 -3.22
CA GLN A 60 -4.57 -5.73 -2.03
C GLN A 60 -5.35 -7.00 -2.37
N ALA A 61 -6.21 -6.97 -3.40
CA ALA A 61 -6.90 -8.16 -3.91
C ALA A 61 -5.94 -9.25 -4.43
N GLY A 62 -4.70 -8.89 -4.79
CA GLY A 62 -3.63 -9.84 -5.13
C GLY A 62 -2.83 -10.35 -3.91
N GLN A 63 -2.88 -9.66 -2.77
CA GLN A 63 -2.15 -10.04 -1.55
C GLN A 63 -3.01 -10.78 -0.52
N GLN A 64 -4.30 -10.93 -0.77
CA GLN A 64 -5.18 -11.86 -0.04
C GLN A 64 -5.14 -13.24 -0.71
N SER A 65 -3.94 -13.72 -1.01
CA SER A 65 -3.69 -15.11 -1.36
C SER A 65 -2.92 -15.73 -0.21
N ASP A 66 -3.41 -16.90 0.17
CA ASP A 66 -2.91 -17.86 1.15
C ASP A 66 -1.40 -17.85 1.41
N SER A 67 -1.04 -18.40 2.58
CA SER A 67 0.29 -18.96 2.80
C SER A 67 0.56 -20.06 1.76
N ALA A 68 1.04 -19.68 0.58
CA ALA A 68 1.49 -20.57 -0.46
C ALA A 68 2.76 -19.96 -1.02
N SER A 69 3.86 -20.66 -0.76
CA SER A 69 5.21 -20.44 -1.23
C SER A 69 5.26 -19.99 -2.69
N ASP A 70 5.28 -18.68 -2.93
CA ASP A 70 5.63 -18.15 -4.24
C ASP A 70 7.14 -17.97 -4.24
N ASP A 71 7.78 -18.91 -4.93
CA ASP A 71 9.21 -19.04 -5.11
C ASP A 71 9.72 -17.75 -5.79
N LEU A 72 10.11 -16.76 -4.98
CA LEU A 72 10.96 -15.66 -5.42
C LEU A 72 12.23 -16.31 -5.96
N ASP A 73 12.31 -16.49 -7.29
CA ASP A 73 13.43 -17.12 -7.99
C ASP A 73 14.74 -16.36 -7.71
N LEU A 74 15.33 -16.68 -6.57
CA LEU A 74 16.60 -16.15 -6.06
C LEU A 74 17.73 -16.46 -7.04
N THR A 75 17.59 -17.55 -7.81
CA THR A 75 18.50 -17.95 -8.88
C THR A 75 18.51 -16.94 -10.02
N ALA A 76 17.35 -16.44 -10.46
CA ALA A 76 17.28 -15.38 -11.47
C ALA A 76 17.89 -14.06 -10.96
N TYR A 77 17.66 -13.71 -9.69
CA TYR A 77 18.23 -12.51 -9.07
C TYR A 77 19.76 -12.57 -8.97
N LEU A 78 20.31 -13.69 -8.48
CA LEU A 78 21.75 -13.93 -8.39
C LEU A 78 22.41 -13.95 -9.77
N LYS A 79 21.77 -14.51 -10.80
CA LYS A 79 22.30 -14.49 -12.17
C LYS A 79 22.36 -13.07 -12.73
N LYS A 80 21.37 -12.23 -12.44
CA LYS A 80 21.28 -10.86 -12.97
C LYS A 80 22.22 -9.89 -12.25
N PHE A 81 22.36 -10.02 -10.93
CA PHE A 81 23.05 -9.04 -10.09
C PHE A 81 24.28 -9.58 -9.34
N GLY A 82 24.52 -10.89 -9.32
CA GLY A 82 25.65 -11.54 -8.63
C GLY A 82 27.01 -11.38 -9.30
N LYS A 83 27.33 -10.19 -9.80
CA LYS A 83 28.69 -9.86 -10.26
C LYS A 83 29.59 -9.60 -9.05
N SER A 84 30.26 -10.64 -8.58
CA SER A 84 31.34 -10.52 -7.60
C SER A 84 32.57 -9.84 -8.25
N PRO A 85 33.25 -8.91 -7.56
CA PRO A 85 34.43 -8.21 -8.08
C PRO A 85 35.64 -9.15 -8.21
N LYS A 86 36.39 -9.00 -9.30
CA LYS A 86 37.60 -9.78 -9.62
C LYS A 86 38.72 -9.50 -8.61
N SER A 87 39.22 -10.54 -7.94
CA SER A 87 40.54 -10.54 -7.29
C SER A 87 41.59 -11.08 -8.26
N LYS A 88 42.66 -10.31 -8.46
CA LYS A 88 43.87 -10.62 -9.25
C LYS A 88 44.94 -11.27 -8.35
N ALA A 89 45.72 -12.21 -8.93
CA ALA A 89 47.04 -12.73 -8.51
C ALA A 89 47.07 -13.50 -7.17
N HIS A 90 47.92 -14.52 -6.92
CA HIS A 90 49.32 -14.74 -7.29
C HIS A 90 49.68 -16.22 -7.01
N HIS A 91 50.35 -16.93 -7.93
CA HIS A 91 51.37 -17.93 -7.61
C HIS A 91 52.26 -18.17 -8.83
#